data_AF-A0AAT9G834-F1
#
_entry.id   AF-A0AAT9G834-F1
#
_cell.length_a   1.000
_cell.length_b   1.000
_cell.length_c   1.000
_cell.angle_alpha   90.00
_cell.angle_beta   90.00
_cell.angle_gamma   90.00
#
_symmetry.space_group_name_H-M   'P 1'
#
loop_
_entity.id
_entity.type
_entity.pdbx_description
1 polymer ?
#
loop_
_entity_poly.entity_id
_entity_poly.type
_entity_poly.pdbx_seq_one_letter_code
_entity_poly.pdbx_strand_id
1 'polypeptide(L)'
;MIYYNGGPYFVDTQLYKNINTLAYYQFLDQSVLPAVLKIKYNKGNVILSAVHFEYSSKLLNMNDKFHAQIVSELEQSEFDKIKFAGVIFKYLGLSTRHKVHL
;
A
#
# COMPACT_ATOMS: atom_id res chain seq x y z
N MET A 1 13.76 9.14 -16.85
CA MET A 1 13.16 7.79 -16.77
C MET A 1 13.24 7.38 -15.32
N ILE A 2 12.12 7.36 -14.62
CA ILE A 2 12.07 7.03 -13.19
C ILE A 2 12.01 5.50 -13.11
N TYR A 3 13.10 4.90 -12.64
CA TYR A 3 13.19 3.47 -12.42
C TYR A 3 12.71 3.17 -10.99
N TYR A 4 11.43 2.82 -10.87
CA TYR A 4 10.89 2.26 -9.63
C TYR A 4 11.14 0.75 -9.67
N ASN A 5 12.05 0.27 -8.82
CA ASN A 5 12.23 -1.16 -8.57
C ASN A 5 10.91 -1.69 -8.03
N GLY A 6 10.11 -2.34 -8.86
CA GLY A 6 8.85 -2.96 -8.45
C GLY A 6 9.01 -3.64 -7.08
N GLY A 7 8.13 -3.29 -6.14
CA GLY A 7 8.09 -3.96 -4.85
C GLY A 7 7.83 -5.45 -5.03
N PRO A 8 8.10 -6.28 -4.00
CA PRO A 8 7.73 -7.68 -4.05
C PRO A 8 6.23 -7.83 -4.30
N TYR A 9 5.79 -9.01 -4.73
CA TYR A 9 4.37 -9.36 -4.78
C TYR A 9 4.19 -10.77 -4.22
N PHE A 10 2.95 -11.12 -3.88
CA PHE A 10 2.64 -12.43 -3.33
C PHE A 10 2.16 -13.37 -4.43
N VAL A 11 2.79 -14.54 -4.52
CA VAL A 11 2.42 -15.63 -5.43
C VAL A 11 1.44 -16.59 -4.75
N ASP A 12 0.70 -17.35 -5.56
CA ASP A 12 -0.11 -18.49 -5.11
C ASP A 12 -1.14 -18.19 -4.00
N THR A 13 -1.60 -16.93 -3.91
CA THR A 13 -2.55 -16.50 -2.86
C THR A 13 -3.86 -17.30 -2.90
N GLN A 14 -4.26 -17.78 -4.08
CA GLN A 14 -5.46 -18.60 -4.29
C GLN A 14 -5.35 -20.01 -3.66
N LEU A 15 -4.14 -20.49 -3.37
CA LEU A 15 -3.94 -21.80 -2.73
C LEU A 15 -4.31 -21.79 -1.24
N TYR A 16 -4.43 -20.61 -0.63
CA TYR A 16 -4.61 -20.45 0.81
C TYR A 16 -5.97 -19.82 1.15
N LYS A 17 -6.89 -20.63 1.68
CA LYS A 17 -8.28 -20.21 1.97
C LYS A 17 -8.42 -19.09 3.02
N ASN A 18 -7.42 -18.89 3.86
CA ASN A 18 -7.43 -17.88 4.92
C ASN A 18 -6.81 -16.54 4.50
N ILE A 19 -6.44 -16.41 3.21
CA ILE A 19 -5.89 -15.18 2.62
C ILE A 19 -6.99 -14.42 1.88
N ASN A 20 -7.05 -13.11 2.09
CA ASN A 20 -7.84 -12.17 1.31
C ASN A 20 -6.91 -11.10 0.75
N THR A 21 -6.87 -10.93 -0.57
CA THR A 21 -6.03 -9.91 -1.20
C THR A 21 -6.77 -8.57 -1.20
N LEU A 22 -6.15 -7.55 -0.60
CA LEU A 22 -6.73 -6.22 -0.43
C LEU A 22 -6.34 -5.23 -1.53
N ALA A 23 -5.16 -5.42 -2.14
CA ALA A 23 -4.65 -4.54 -3.19
C ALA A 23 -3.76 -5.31 -4.16
N TYR A 24 -3.66 -4.81 -5.38
CA TYR A 24 -2.88 -5.37 -6.47
C TYR A 24 -2.04 -4.28 -7.15
N TYR A 25 -0.86 -4.63 -7.65
CA TYR A 25 -0.25 -3.86 -8.74
C TYR A 25 -1.03 -4.14 -10.01
N GLN A 26 -1.35 -3.08 -10.77
CA GLN A 26 -2.04 -3.19 -12.05
C GLN A 26 -1.09 -2.75 -13.16
N PHE A 27 -0.89 -3.62 -14.15
CA PHE A 27 -0.06 -3.34 -15.32
C PHE A 27 -0.93 -2.93 -16.52
N LEU A 28 -0.28 -2.35 -17.54
CA LEU A 28 -0.96 -1.86 -18.76
C LEU A 28 -1.64 -2.97 -19.56
N ASP A 29 -1.13 -4.20 -19.46
CA ASP A 29 -1.70 -5.41 -20.06
C ASP A 29 -2.86 -6.00 -19.24
N GLN A 30 -3.34 -5.27 -18.24
CA GLN A 30 -4.40 -5.66 -17.30
C GLN A 30 -4.02 -6.83 -16.37
N SER A 31 -2.78 -7.29 -16.39
CA SER A 31 -2.32 -8.24 -15.39
C SER A 31 -2.31 -7.58 -14.01
N VAL A 32 -2.65 -8.37 -12.99
CA VAL A 32 -2.70 -7.92 -11.60
C VAL A 32 -1.82 -8.81 -10.73
N LEU A 33 -0.98 -8.19 -9.89
CA LEU A 33 -0.11 -8.90 -8.94
C LEU A 33 -0.51 -8.56 -7.50
N PRO A 34 -0.87 -9.54 -6.65
CA PRO A 34 -1.24 -9.30 -5.26
C PRO A 34 -0.15 -8.54 -4.48
N ALA A 35 -0.50 -7.40 -3.90
CA ALA A 35 0.44 -6.49 -3.25
C ALA A 35 0.17 -6.30 -1.75
N VAL A 36 -1.07 -6.48 -1.31
CA VAL A 36 -1.43 -6.40 0.12
C VAL A 36 -2.38 -7.54 0.46
N LEU A 37 -2.05 -8.29 1.51
CA LEU A 37 -2.82 -9.43 1.99
C LEU A 37 -3.36 -9.17 3.39
N LYS A 38 -4.59 -9.64 3.62
CA LYS A 38 -5.17 -9.86 4.94
C LYS A 38 -5.26 -11.35 5.18
N ILE A 39 -4.66 -11.81 6.28
CA ILE A 39 -4.64 -13.21 6.66
C ILE A 39 -5.38 -13.36 7.98
N LYS A 40 -6.36 -14.25 8.02
CA LYS A 40 -6.96 -14.67 9.29
C LYS A 40 -6.04 -15.72 9.93
N TYR A 41 -5.51 -15.42 11.11
CA TYR A 41 -4.64 -16.34 11.85
C TYR A 41 -5.07 -16.40 13.32
N ASN A 42 -5.50 -17.58 13.76
CA ASN A 42 -6.12 -17.79 15.07
C ASN A 42 -7.22 -16.74 15.34
N LYS A 43 -7.11 -16.02 16.46
CA LYS A 43 -8.07 -15.00 16.89
C LYS A 43 -7.84 -13.64 16.22
N GLY A 44 -6.68 -13.43 15.58
CA GLY A 44 -6.25 -12.13 15.05
C GLY A 44 -6.42 -11.96 13.55
N ASN A 45 -5.99 -10.81 13.06
CA ASN A 45 -5.77 -10.53 11.64
C ASN A 45 -4.30 -10.14 11.46
N VAL A 46 -3.67 -10.64 10.40
CA VAL A 46 -2.33 -10.25 9.97
C VAL A 46 -2.46 -9.51 8.65
N ILE A 47 -1.75 -8.39 8.52
CA ILE A 47 -1.65 -7.65 7.27
C ILE A 47 -0.20 -7.77 6.78
N LEU A 48 -0.03 -8.24 5.55
CA LEU A 48 1.26 -8.23 4.87
C LEU A 48 1.18 -7.22 3.73
N SER A 49 2.13 -6.29 3.69
CA SER A 49 2.20 -5.25 2.65
C SER A 49 3.51 -5.38 1.89
N ALA A 50 3.41 -5.45 0.58
CA ALA A 50 4.55 -5.38 -0.32
C ALA A 50 4.76 -3.96 -0.88
N VAL A 51 3.82 -3.05 -0.60
CA VAL A 51 3.87 -1.62 -0.91
C VAL A 51 4.15 -0.80 0.34
N HIS A 52 4.85 0.32 0.14
CA HIS A 52 5.10 1.30 1.19
C HIS A 52 4.07 2.43 1.15
N PHE A 53 2.85 2.16 1.60
CA PHE A 53 1.79 3.18 1.66
C PHE A 53 1.99 4.20 2.79
N GLU A 54 2.96 3.96 3.66
CA GLU A 54 3.36 4.84 4.77
C GLU A 54 4.24 6.02 4.34
N TYR A 55 4.81 6.01 3.13
CA TYR A 55 5.69 7.09 2.69
C TYR A 55 4.92 8.34 2.26
N SER A 56 5.29 9.47 2.86
CA SER A 56 4.84 10.81 2.51
C SER A 56 5.87 11.51 1.63
N SER A 57 5.41 12.25 0.62
CA SER A 57 6.27 13.10 -0.21
C SER A 57 7.02 14.15 0.61
N LYS A 58 6.45 14.57 1.75
CA LYS A 58 7.02 15.55 2.68
C LYS A 58 8.33 15.10 3.33
N LEU A 59 8.64 13.81 3.28
CA LEU A 59 9.87 13.22 3.82
C LEU A 59 10.98 13.14 2.76
N LEU A 60 10.71 13.52 1.52
CA LEU A 60 11.68 13.47 0.43
C LEU A 60 12.50 14.77 0.34
N ASN A 61 13.76 14.62 -0.07
CA ASN A 61 14.67 15.76 -0.29
C ASN A 61 14.52 16.30 -1.72
N MET A 62 13.93 17.49 -1.88
CA MET A 62 13.74 18.16 -3.17
C MET A 62 15.04 18.53 -3.90
N ASN A 63 16.17 18.60 -3.19
CA ASN A 63 17.48 18.83 -3.80
C ASN A 63 18.08 17.56 -4.41
N ASP A 64 17.50 16.39 -4.13
CA ASP A 64 17.86 15.14 -4.80
C ASP A 64 17.09 15.01 -6.11
N LYS A 65 17.83 14.84 -7.21
CA LYS A 65 17.27 14.79 -8.57
C LYS A 65 16.31 13.63 -8.82
N PHE A 66 16.40 12.54 -8.05
CA PHE A 66 15.50 11.39 -8.17
C PHE A 66 14.23 11.58 -7.35
N HIS A 67 14.37 12.14 -6.15
CA HIS A 67 13.22 12.51 -5.32
C HIS A 67 12.36 13.58 -5.98
N ALA A 68 12.97 14.64 -6.52
CA ALA A 68 12.25 15.73 -7.19
C ALA A 68 11.34 15.23 -8.34
N GLN A 69 11.71 14.11 -8.96
CA GLN A 69 10.95 13.52 -10.07
C GLN A 69 9.71 12.73 -9.65
N ILE A 70 9.63 12.29 -8.39
CA ILE A 70 8.52 11.44 -7.90
C ILE A 70 7.60 12.16 -6.90
N VAL A 71 8.01 13.34 -6.43
CA VAL A 71 7.26 14.08 -5.39
C VAL A 71 5.86 14.43 -5.87
N SER A 72 5.70 14.88 -7.11
CA SER A 72 4.40 15.30 -7.63
C SER A 72 3.38 14.14 -7.69
N GLU A 73 3.84 12.95 -8.07
CA GLU A 73 3.06 11.73 -8.15
C GLU A 73 2.72 11.19 -6.74
N LEU A 74 3.67 11.31 -5.81
CA LEU A 74 3.46 10.92 -4.42
C LEU A 74 2.49 11.86 -3.68
N GLU A 75 2.50 13.15 -4.02
CA GLU A 75 1.54 14.15 -3.51
C GLU A 75 0.12 13.87 -3.99
N GLN A 76 -0.05 13.59 -5.29
CA GLN A 76 -1.36 13.26 -5.86
C GLN A 76 -2.00 12.03 -5.22
N SER A 77 -1.17 11.07 -4.80
CA SER A 77 -1.64 9.81 -4.18
C SER A 77 -1.68 9.84 -2.64
N GLU A 78 -1.30 10.94 -1.97
CA GLU A 78 -1.25 11.00 -0.50
C GLU A 78 -2.61 10.72 0.15
N PHE A 79 -3.67 11.36 -0.35
CA PHE A 79 -5.00 11.21 0.23
C PHE A 79 -5.48 9.75 0.17
N ASP A 80 -5.29 9.09 -0.96
CA ASP A 80 -5.68 7.70 -1.15
C ASP A 80 -4.85 6.74 -0.29
N LYS A 81 -3.55 6.99 -0.12
CA LYS A 81 -2.69 6.24 0.81
C LYS A 81 -3.18 6.37 2.25
N ILE A 82 -3.54 7.57 2.71
CA ILE A 82 -4.08 7.80 4.06
C ILE A 82 -5.40 7.07 4.24
N LYS A 83 -6.30 7.15 3.25
CA LYS A 83 -7.59 6.44 3.28
C LYS A 83 -7.39 4.92 3.33
N PHE A 84 -6.47 4.39 2.53
CA PHE A 84 -6.11 2.98 2.51
C PHE A 84 -5.52 2.53 3.85
N ALA A 85 -4.59 3.29 4.42
CA ALA A 85 -4.05 3.03 5.76
C ALA A 85 -5.16 2.99 6.83
N GLY A 86 -6.15 3.88 6.75
CA GLY A 86 -7.33 3.86 7.61
C GLY A 86 -8.13 2.55 7.51
N VAL A 87 -8.25 1.96 6.32
CA VAL A 87 -8.89 0.64 6.12
C VAL A 87 -8.04 -0.47 6.76
N ILE A 88 -6.72 -0.43 6.57
CA ILE A 88 -5.80 -1.39 7.20
C ILE A 88 -5.91 -1.35 8.73
N PHE A 89 -5.92 -0.16 9.33
CA PHE A 89 -6.06 0.01 10.78
C PHE A 89 -7.38 -0.54 11.31
N LYS A 90 -8.49 -0.38 10.58
CA LYS A 90 -9.76 -1.01 10.93
C LYS A 90 -9.65 -2.53 10.96
N TYR A 91 -8.97 -3.16 10.01
CA TYR A 91 -8.75 -4.61 10.03
C TYR A 91 -7.87 -5.06 11.21
N LEU A 92 -6.97 -4.21 11.67
CA LEU A 92 -6.13 -4.47 12.84
C LEU A 92 -6.83 -4.15 14.17
N GLY A 93 -8.08 -3.67 14.14
CA GLY A 93 -8.82 -3.26 15.35
C GLY A 93 -8.31 -1.97 15.98
N LEU A 94 -7.59 -1.15 15.20
CA LEU A 94 -7.04 0.12 15.64
C LEU A 94 -7.98 1.27 15.28
N SER A 95 -8.13 2.23 16.18
CA SER A 95 -8.84 3.48 15.94
C SER A 95 -7.85 4.63 15.75
N THR A 96 -8.07 5.45 14.73
CA THR A 96 -7.28 6.67 14.53
C THR A 96 -7.88 7.79 15.37
N ARG A 97 -7.07 8.49 16.17
CA ARG A 97 -7.52 9.66 16.94
C ARG A 97 -7.80 10.89 16.06
N HIS A 98 -7.30 10.90 14.83
CA HIS A 98 -7.63 11.90 13.84
C HIS A 98 -8.87 11.51 13.05
N LYS A 99 -9.89 12.39 13.09
CA LYS A 99 -10.96 12.44 12.10
C LYS A 99 -10.33 12.83 10.77
N VAL A 100 -10.03 11.85 9.93
CA VAL A 100 -9.87 12.12 8.50
C VAL A 100 -11.27 12.49 8.02
N HIS A 101 -11.52 13.78 7.78
CA HIS A 101 -12.74 14.22 7.11
C HIS A 101 -12.71 13.61 5.70
N LEU A 102 -13.55 12.58 5.51
CA LEU A 102 -13.87 11.99 4.22
C LEU A 102 -14.89 12.85 3.49
#